data_AF-A0A1F4CFX3-F1
#
_entry.id   AF-A0A1F4CFX3-F1
#
_cell.length_a   1.000
_cell.length_b   1.000
_cell.length_c   1.000
_cell.angle_alpha   90.00
_cell.angle_beta   90.00
_cell.angle_gamma   90.00
#
_symmetry.space_group_name_H-M   'P 1'
#
loop_
_entity.id
_entity.type
_entity.pdbx_description
1 polymer ?
#
loop_
_entity_poly.entity_id
_entity_poly.type
_entity_poly.pdbx_seq_one_letter_code
_entity_poly.pdbx_strand_id
1 'polypeptide(L)'
;MNYMLDTDTCIYLMSGRHGERQSRILARLDRLAPEENLILSSIVTFELSYGAQKGRWRKANLALLEEFLLDFIVAPFDEKASHIGGAIRTKLEKNGRPIDTMVTLIAAHAVSLGVPLVTHNLREFSRVPGLKAENWAGE
;
A
#
# COMPACT_ATOMS: atom_id res chain seq x y z
N MET A 1 -7.86 -14.84 3.11
CA MET A 1 -8.26 -13.46 2.72
C MET A 1 -6.99 -12.68 2.43
N ASN A 2 -6.91 -11.90 1.36
CA ASN A 2 -5.65 -11.21 1.03
C ASN A 2 -5.72 -9.74 1.44
N TYR A 3 -4.59 -9.17 1.86
CA TYR A 3 -4.46 -7.77 2.27
C TYR A 3 -3.40 -7.08 1.41
N MET A 4 -3.72 -5.91 0.87
CA MET A 4 -2.72 -5.10 0.16
C MET A 4 -2.20 -3.99 1.05
N LEU A 5 -0.90 -3.75 1.11
CA LEU A 5 -0.31 -2.66 1.90
C LEU A 5 -0.05 -1.44 1.03
N ASP A 6 -0.24 -0.24 1.58
CA ASP A 6 0.22 1.01 0.97
C ASP A 6 1.72 1.27 1.20
N THR A 7 2.26 2.24 0.47
CA THR A 7 3.68 2.58 0.49
C THR A 7 4.15 3.01 1.87
N ASP A 8 3.39 3.86 2.55
CA ASP A 8 3.80 4.36 3.85
C ASP A 8 3.79 3.25 4.91
N THR A 9 2.82 2.34 4.90
CA THR A 9 2.81 1.15 5.77
C THR A 9 4.06 0.30 5.55
N CYS A 10 4.50 0.13 4.30
CA CYS A 10 5.75 -0.58 3.99
C CYS A 10 6.98 0.17 4.55
N ILE A 11 7.04 1.49 4.37
CA ILE A 11 8.13 2.32 4.93
C ILE A 11 8.18 2.21 6.45
N TYR A 12 7.02 2.18 7.12
CA TYR A 12 6.95 1.99 8.57
C TYR A 12 7.54 0.65 9.00
N LEU A 13 7.23 -0.43 8.27
CA LEU A 13 7.77 -1.76 8.54
C LEU A 13 9.29 -1.83 8.30
N MET A 14 9.78 -1.26 7.20
CA MET A 14 11.20 -1.31 6.82
C MET A 14 12.11 -0.42 7.68
N SER A 15 11.62 0.75 8.11
CA SER A 15 12.50 1.77 8.71
C SER A 15 12.89 1.48 10.15
N GLY A 16 12.15 0.65 10.89
CA GLY A 16 12.45 0.33 12.30
C GLY A 16 12.32 1.52 13.27
N ARG A 17 11.85 2.68 12.79
CA ARG A 17 11.88 3.97 13.52
C ARG A 17 10.58 4.32 14.23
N HIS A 18 9.58 3.44 14.17
CA HIS A 18 8.21 3.75 14.57
C HIS A 18 7.67 2.80 15.65
N GLY A 19 8.51 2.53 16.66
CA GLY A 19 8.24 1.83 17.92
C GLY A 19 6.88 1.15 18.03
N GLU A 20 5.92 1.81 18.70
CA GLU A 20 4.61 1.21 18.98
C GLU A 20 3.76 0.93 17.75
N ARG A 21 3.76 1.82 16.74
CA ARG A 21 2.96 1.64 15.52
C ARG A 21 3.43 0.42 14.74
N GLN A 22 4.75 0.30 14.58
CA GLN A 22 5.36 -0.86 13.96
C GLN A 22 5.03 -2.13 14.73
N SER A 23 5.14 -2.10 16.06
CA SER A 23 4.80 -3.25 16.92
C SER A 23 3.34 -3.68 16.75
N ARG A 24 2.40 -2.73 16.60
CA ARG A 24 0.98 -3.04 16.34
C ARG A 24 0.75 -3.67 14.97
N ILE A 25 1.41 -3.16 13.93
CA ILE A 25 1.32 -3.76 12.58
C ILE A 25 1.91 -5.17 12.61
N LEU A 26 3.10 -5.36 13.18
CA LEU A 26 3.73 -6.68 13.33
C LEU A 26 2.84 -7.66 14.12
N ALA A 27 2.27 -7.22 15.25
CA ALA A 27 1.34 -8.05 16.01
C ALA A 27 0.06 -8.42 15.23
N ARG A 28 -0.36 -7.60 14.26
CA ARG A 28 -1.47 -7.93 13.37
C ARG A 28 -1.06 -8.95 12.31
N LEU A 29 0.16 -8.81 11.77
CA LEU A 29 0.77 -9.76 10.84
C LEU A 29 0.93 -11.15 11.47
N ASP A 30 1.40 -11.22 12.71
CA ASP A 30 1.58 -12.48 13.47
C ASP A 30 0.26 -13.22 13.72
N ARG A 31 -0.88 -12.54 13.58
CA ARG A 31 -2.23 -13.10 13.78
C ARG A 31 -2.94 -13.45 12.48
N LEU A 32 -2.29 -13.25 11.33
CA LEU A 32 -2.85 -13.66 10.05
C LEU A 32 -2.93 -15.18 9.99
N ALA A 33 -4.05 -15.68 9.47
CA ALA A 33 -4.21 -17.11 9.24
C ALA A 33 -3.29 -17.57 8.08
N PRO A 34 -2.87 -18.85 8.03
CA PRO A 34 -1.98 -19.36 6.97
C PRO A 34 -2.50 -19.14 5.54
N GLU A 35 -3.82 -19.06 5.36
CA GLU A 35 -4.50 -18.78 4.09
C GLU A 35 -4.63 -17.27 3.77
N GLU A 36 -4.18 -16.40 4.67
CA GLU A 36 -4.15 -14.95 4.47
C GLU A 36 -2.80 -14.52 3.92
N ASN A 37 -2.80 -13.89 2.75
CA ASN A 37 -1.58 -13.46 2.08
C ASN A 37 -1.46 -11.93 2.07
N LEU A 38 -0.21 -11.46 2.10
CA LEU A 38 0.12 -10.07 1.90
C LEU A 38 0.43 -9.80 0.42
N ILE A 39 -0.18 -8.75 -0.10
CA ILE A 39 -0.03 -8.31 -1.49
C ILE A 39 0.65 -6.94 -1.49
N LEU A 40 1.55 -6.73 -2.45
CA LEU A 40 2.01 -5.40 -2.82
C LEU A 40 1.61 -5.08 -4.25
N SER A 41 1.05 -3.89 -4.44
CA SER A 41 0.90 -3.33 -5.78
C SER A 41 2.27 -3.07 -6.39
N SER A 42 2.46 -3.36 -7.68
CA SER A 42 3.67 -2.94 -8.41
C SER A 42 3.90 -1.42 -8.34
N ILE A 43 2.85 -0.62 -8.14
CA ILE A 43 2.96 0.84 -7.91
C ILE A 43 3.67 1.13 -6.57
N VAL A 44 3.35 0.37 -5.52
CA VAL A 44 4.04 0.50 -4.22
C VAL A 44 5.51 0.11 -4.36
N THR A 45 5.80 -0.98 -5.09
CA THR A 45 7.19 -1.39 -5.35
C THR A 45 7.97 -0.34 -6.13
N PHE A 46 7.32 0.40 -7.04
CA PHE A 46 7.90 1.53 -7.73
C PHE A 46 8.24 2.67 -6.76
N GLU A 47 7.34 3.06 -5.86
CA GLU A 47 7.61 4.14 -4.90
C GLU A 47 8.74 3.77 -3.92
N LEU A 48 8.75 2.54 -3.41
CA LEU A 48 9.80 2.04 -2.54
C LEU A 48 11.16 2.01 -3.26
N SER A 49 11.19 1.52 -4.50
CA SER A 49 12.41 1.50 -5.32
C SER A 49 12.92 2.91 -5.64
N TYR A 50 12.02 3.84 -5.97
CA TYR A 50 12.38 5.24 -6.16
C TYR A 50 13.02 5.84 -4.90
N GLY A 51 12.41 5.61 -3.73
CA GLY A 51 12.95 6.05 -2.44
C GLY A 51 14.32 5.45 -2.14
N ALA A 52 14.48 4.14 -2.35
CA ALA A 52 15.75 3.43 -2.16
C ALA A 52 16.86 3.98 -3.08
N GLN A 53 16.55 4.26 -4.34
CA GLN A 53 17.50 4.79 -5.32
C GLN A 53 17.92 6.24 -5.06
N LYS A 54 16.99 7.08 -4.58
CA LYS A 54 17.23 8.50 -4.32
C LYS A 54 18.06 8.75 -3.05
N GLY A 55 18.05 7.81 -2.09
CA GLY A 55 18.67 7.98 -0.79
C GLY A 55 20.20 7.94 -0.79
N ARG A 56 20.82 8.59 0.22
CA ARG A 56 22.27 8.57 0.46
C ARG A 56 22.85 7.15 0.60
N TRP A 57 22.05 6.23 1.12
CA TRP A 57 22.44 4.84 1.40
C TRP A 57 21.89 3.85 0.36
N ARG A 58 21.93 4.23 -0.92
CA ARG A 58 21.31 3.49 -2.04
C ARG A 58 21.54 1.98 -2.00
N LYS A 59 22.79 1.52 -1.91
CA LYS A 59 23.11 0.08 -1.94
C LYS A 59 22.46 -0.68 -0.78
N ALA A 60 22.50 -0.11 0.42
CA ALA A 60 21.90 -0.73 1.61
C ALA A 60 20.36 -0.73 1.52
N ASN A 61 19.77 0.39 1.08
CA ASN A 61 18.31 0.49 0.94
C ASN A 61 17.75 -0.45 -0.14
N LEU A 62 18.49 -0.67 -1.24
CA LEU A 62 18.08 -1.62 -2.28
C LEU A 62 18.13 -3.06 -1.76
N ALA A 63 19.18 -3.45 -1.03
CA ALA A 63 19.26 -4.77 -0.42
C ALA A 63 18.11 -5.00 0.60
N LEU A 64 17.83 -4.00 1.44
CA LEU A 64 16.70 -4.06 2.38
C LEU A 64 15.36 -4.18 1.65
N LEU A 65 15.19 -3.49 0.52
CA LEU A 65 13.97 -3.61 -0.30
C LEU A 65 13.85 -5.01 -0.91
N GLU A 66 14.93 -5.57 -1.44
CA GLU A 66 14.93 -6.92 -2.00
C GLU A 66 14.54 -7.97 -0.95
N GLU A 67 15.10 -7.88 0.27
CA GLU A 67 14.71 -8.74 1.40
C GLU A 67 13.25 -8.55 1.79
N PHE A 68 12.80 -7.29 1.91
CA PHE A 68 11.42 -6.97 2.29
C PHE A 68 10.39 -7.52 1.29
N LEU A 69 10.69 -7.51 -0.01
CA LEU A 69 9.76 -7.98 -1.04
C LEU A 69 9.54 -9.50 -1.01
N LEU A 70 10.40 -10.28 -0.34
CA LEU A 70 10.25 -11.74 -0.26
C LEU A 70 9.01 -12.17 0.55
N ASP A 71 8.52 -11.31 1.44
CA ASP A 71 7.35 -11.58 2.29
C ASP A 71 6.01 -11.28 1.59
N PHE A 72 6.04 -10.80 0.33
CA PHE A 72 4.85 -10.31 -0.37
C PHE A 72 4.63 -10.94 -1.75
N ILE A 73 3.36 -11.12 -2.09
CA ILE A 73 2.95 -11.37 -3.47
C ILE A 73 2.85 -10.03 -4.18
N VAL A 74 3.80 -9.74 -5.08
CA VAL A 74 3.74 -8.51 -5.89
C VAL A 74 2.74 -8.69 -7.04
N ALA A 75 1.61 -7.99 -6.96
CA ALA A 75 0.60 -7.97 -8.01
C ALA A 75 0.95 -6.93 -9.10
N PRO A 76 0.86 -7.28 -10.39
CA PRO A 76 1.07 -6.33 -11.49
C PRO A 76 -0.13 -5.38 -11.62
N PHE A 77 0.13 -4.07 -11.71
CA PHE A 77 -0.90 -3.10 -12.03
C PHE A 77 -1.32 -3.25 -13.50
N ASP A 78 -2.48 -3.85 -13.71
CA ASP A 78 -2.98 -4.25 -15.02
C ASP A 78 -3.95 -3.23 -15.66
N GLU A 79 -4.45 -3.56 -16.85
CA GLU A 79 -5.39 -2.72 -17.58
C GLU A 79 -6.69 -2.51 -16.79
N LYS A 80 -7.20 -3.54 -16.10
CA LYS A 80 -8.41 -3.45 -15.29
C LYS A 80 -8.24 -2.41 -14.17
N ALA A 81 -7.11 -2.46 -13.46
CA ALA A 81 -6.79 -1.48 -12.42
C ALA A 81 -6.66 -0.06 -13.01
N SER A 82 -6.13 0.08 -14.23
CA SER A 82 -6.01 1.38 -14.91
C SER A 82 -7.37 2.04 -15.21
N HIS A 83 -8.34 1.27 -15.74
CA HIS A 83 -9.69 1.76 -16.01
C HIS A 83 -10.43 2.16 -14.73
N ILE A 84 -10.31 1.33 -13.68
CA ILE A 84 -10.88 1.62 -12.36
C ILE A 84 -10.28 2.92 -11.79
N GLY A 85 -8.96 3.12 -11.93
CA GLY A 85 -8.28 4.32 -11.46
C GLY A 85 -8.75 5.60 -12.16
N GLY A 86 -8.93 5.55 -13.48
CA GLY A 86 -9.48 6.67 -14.26
C GLY A 86 -10.89 7.06 -13.80
N ALA A 87 -11.74 6.06 -13.55
CA ALA A 87 -13.10 6.26 -13.06
C ALA A 87 -13.13 6.85 -11.63
N ILE A 88 -12.31 6.30 -10.71
CA ILE A 88 -12.19 6.81 -9.33
C ILE A 88 -11.76 8.27 -9.34
N ARG A 89 -10.67 8.59 -10.07
CA ARG A 89 -10.11 9.95 -10.10
C ARG A 89 -11.10 10.96 -10.65
N THR A 90 -11.71 10.66 -11.80
CA THR A 90 -12.70 11.53 -12.43
C THR A 90 -13.89 11.79 -11.50
N LYS A 91 -14.35 10.76 -10.78
CA LYS A 91 -15.47 10.88 -9.84
C LYS A 91 -15.11 11.77 -8.65
N LEU A 92 -13.91 11.60 -8.09
CA LEU A 92 -13.45 12.39 -6.95
C LEU A 92 -13.19 13.85 -7.31
N GLU A 93 -12.62 14.11 -8.48
CA GLU A 93 -12.43 15.46 -9.02
C GLU A 93 -13.77 16.18 -9.23
N LYS A 94 -14.75 15.52 -9.87
CA LYS A 94 -16.10 16.08 -10.06
C LYS A 94 -16.81 16.42 -8.75
N ASN A 95 -16.51 15.68 -7.68
CA ASN A 95 -17.08 15.90 -6.36
C ASN A 95 -16.29 16.93 -5.52
N GLY A 96 -15.28 17.61 -6.09
CA GLY A 96 -14.46 18.60 -5.39
C GLY A 96 -13.55 18.00 -4.31
N ARG A 97 -13.23 16.70 -4.40
CA ARG A 97 -12.43 15.97 -3.41
C ARG A 97 -11.29 15.18 -4.08
N PRO A 98 -10.43 15.84 -4.89
CA PRO A 98 -9.33 15.15 -5.54
C PRO A 98 -8.41 14.48 -4.51
N ILE A 99 -7.76 13.40 -4.94
CA ILE A 99 -6.73 12.68 -4.20
C ILE A 99 -5.48 12.60 -5.08
N ASP A 100 -4.33 12.31 -4.46
CA ASP A 100 -3.07 12.19 -5.19
C ASP A 100 -3.10 11.08 -6.26
N THR A 101 -2.24 11.22 -7.27
CA THR A 101 -2.11 10.26 -8.36
C THR A 101 -1.68 8.88 -7.86
N MET A 102 -0.66 8.79 -7.01
CA MET A 102 -0.18 7.49 -6.50
C MET A 102 -1.24 6.86 -5.59
N VAL A 103 -1.88 7.66 -4.74
CA VAL A 103 -3.01 7.22 -3.91
C VAL A 103 -4.15 6.68 -4.78
N THR A 104 -4.48 7.34 -5.89
CA THR A 104 -5.47 6.85 -6.86
C THR A 104 -5.08 5.47 -7.41
N LEU A 105 -3.84 5.31 -7.86
CA LEU A 105 -3.37 4.07 -8.48
C LEU A 105 -3.36 2.91 -7.48
N ILE A 106 -2.87 3.14 -6.27
CA ILE A 106 -2.87 2.14 -5.19
C ILE A 106 -4.30 1.75 -4.82
N ALA A 107 -5.18 2.73 -4.62
CA ALA A 107 -6.57 2.48 -4.29
C ALA A 107 -7.30 1.69 -5.39
N ALA A 108 -7.09 2.08 -6.65
CA ALA A 108 -7.68 1.42 -7.80
C ALA A 108 -7.21 -0.04 -7.91
N HIS A 109 -5.95 -0.31 -7.59
CA HIS A 109 -5.42 -1.66 -7.63
C HIS A 109 -6.07 -2.55 -6.55
N ALA A 110 -6.22 -2.06 -5.32
CA ALA A 110 -6.92 -2.77 -4.25
C ALA A 110 -8.37 -3.08 -4.64
N VAL A 111 -9.07 -2.09 -5.21
CA VAL A 111 -10.45 -2.26 -5.71
C VAL A 111 -10.51 -3.28 -6.85
N SER A 112 -9.55 -3.25 -7.79
CA SER A 112 -9.48 -4.20 -8.91
C SER A 112 -9.31 -5.65 -8.45
N LEU A 113 -8.48 -5.86 -7.43
CA LEU A 113 -8.20 -7.16 -6.83
C LEU A 113 -9.30 -7.60 -5.83
N GLY A 114 -10.18 -6.69 -5.40
CA GLY A 114 -11.21 -6.97 -4.41
C GLY A 114 -10.67 -7.21 -3.00
N VAL A 115 -9.50 -6.65 -2.68
CA VAL A 115 -8.81 -6.84 -1.40
C VAL A 115 -8.85 -5.57 -0.54
N PRO A 116 -8.92 -5.69 0.80
CA PRO A 116 -8.71 -4.55 1.69
C PRO A 116 -7.30 -3.96 1.56
N LEU A 117 -7.22 -2.63 1.64
CA LEU A 117 -5.98 -1.88 1.72
C LEU A 117 -5.63 -1.57 3.18
N VAL A 118 -4.44 -1.98 3.61
CA VAL A 118 -3.86 -1.58 4.90
C VAL A 118 -3.13 -0.26 4.69
N THR A 119 -3.59 0.77 5.40
CA THR A 119 -3.06 2.13 5.30
C THR A 119 -3.24 2.87 6.63
N HIS A 120 -2.30 3.75 6.92
CA HIS A 120 -2.44 4.73 7.99
C HIS A 120 -3.08 6.06 7.52
N ASN A 121 -3.19 6.28 6.19
CA ASN A 121 -3.82 7.47 5.60
C ASN A 121 -5.31 7.20 5.28
N LEU A 122 -6.08 6.80 6.30
CA LEU A 122 -7.52 6.57 6.12
C LEU A 122 -8.27 7.81 5.60
N ARG A 123 -7.75 9.02 5.83
CA ARG A 123 -8.37 10.28 5.38
C ARG A 123 -8.52 10.37 3.86
N GLU A 124 -7.52 9.91 3.12
CA GLU A 124 -7.56 9.92 1.65
C GLU A 124 -8.25 8.67 1.10
N PHE A 125 -7.84 7.50 1.57
CA PHE A 125 -8.35 6.23 1.05
C PHE A 125 -9.85 6.01 1.35
N SER A 126 -10.38 6.50 2.47
CA SER A 126 -11.83 6.41 2.77
C SER A 126 -12.72 7.16 1.79
N ARG A 127 -12.17 8.06 0.98
CA ARG A 127 -12.92 8.79 -0.05
C ARG A 127 -13.19 7.93 -1.28
N VAL A 128 -12.40 6.87 -1.49
CA VAL A 128 -12.45 6.04 -2.68
C VAL A 128 -13.66 5.10 -2.63
N PRO A 129 -14.62 5.22 -3.57
CA PRO A 129 -15.79 4.36 -3.59
C PRO A 129 -15.40 2.89 -3.82
N GLY A 130 -15.95 1.99 -2.99
CA GLY A 130 -15.72 0.54 -3.13
C GLY A 130 -14.41 0.05 -2.52
N LEU A 131 -13.54 0.93 -2.01
CA LEU A 131 -12.34 0.53 -1.30
C LEU A 131 -12.66 0.18 0.15
N LYS A 132 -12.24 -1.02 0.59
CA LYS A 132 -12.14 -1.36 2.02
C LYS A 132 -10.75 -0.95 2.48
N ALA A 133 -10.66 -0.11 3.51
CA ALA A 133 -9.39 0.33 4.07
C ALA A 133 -9.33 0.04 5.57
N GLU A 134 -8.19 -0.46 6.04
CA GLU A 134 -7.94 -0.80 7.44
C GLU A 134 -6.68 -0.09 7.94
N ASN A 135 -6.70 0.40 9.18
CA ASN A 135 -5.50 0.91 9.84
C ASN A 135 -5.06 -0.08 10.92
N TRP A 136 -3.88 -0.69 10.73
CA TRP A 136 -3.30 -1.61 11.69
C TRP A 136 -2.33 -0.94 12.68
N ALA A 137 -2.01 0.34 12.48
CA ALA A 137 -1.10 1.11 13.33
C ALA A 137 -1.76 1.67 14.61
N GLY A 138 -3.08 1.49 14.79
CA GLY A 138 -3.86 2.08 15.88
C GLY A 138 -4.33 3.51 15.58
N GLU A 139 -5.10 4.10 16.51
CA GLU A 139 -5.50 5.52 16.48
C GLU A 139 -4.31 6.49 16.64
#